data_AF-W5YLL1-F1
#
_entry.id   AF-W5YLL1-F1
#
_cell.length_a   1.000
_cell.length_b   1.000
_cell.length_c   1.000
_cell.angle_alpha   90.00
_cell.angle_beta   90.00
_cell.angle_gamma   90.00
#
_symmetry.space_group_name_H-M   'P 1'
#
loop_
_entity.id
_entity.type
_entity.pdbx_description
1 polymer ?
#
loop_
_entity_poly.entity_id
_entity_poly.type
_entity_poly.pdbx_seq_one_letter_code
_entity_poly.pdbx_strand_id
1 'polypeptide(L)'
;MSKRTLRIATRSSALALWQAEFIKAELERLNDDISVELVKIKTQGDKILDVPLAKIGGKGLFVKELEEAMLDGRADLAVHSMKDVPMHFPEGLGLVAICEREDPTDAS
;
A
#
# COMPACT_ATOMS: atom_id res chain seq x y z
N MET A 1 -22.99 -18.60 1.60
CA MET A 1 -22.30 -18.02 0.43
C MET A 1 -20.82 -18.00 0.75
N SER A 2 -19.92 -18.26 -0.21
CA SER A 2 -18.47 -18.16 0.04
C SER A 2 -18.07 -16.68 0.05
N LYS A 3 -17.35 -16.24 1.08
CA LYS A 3 -16.81 -14.87 1.13
C LYS A 3 -15.89 -14.62 -0.07
N ARG A 4 -15.95 -13.43 -0.64
CA ARG A 4 -15.02 -12.97 -1.67
C ARG A 4 -13.72 -12.54 -1.00
N THR A 5 -12.60 -13.15 -1.38
CA THR A 5 -11.28 -12.74 -0.90
C THR A 5 -10.79 -11.52 -1.68
N LEU A 6 -10.34 -10.49 -0.97
CA LEU A 6 -9.68 -9.31 -1.50
C LEU A 6 -8.23 -9.27 -1.00
N ARG A 7 -7.27 -9.11 -1.91
CA ARG A 7 -5.84 -9.15 -1.61
C ARG A 7 -5.27 -7.73 -1.60
N ILE A 8 -4.74 -7.31 -0.46
CA ILE A 8 -4.14 -5.99 -0.27
C ILE A 8 -2.62 -6.12 -0.34
N ALA A 9 -2.00 -5.50 -1.34
CA ALA A 9 -0.57 -5.28 -1.37
C ALA A 9 -0.16 -4.23 -0.33
N THR A 10 0.85 -4.56 0.49
CA THR A 10 1.43 -3.63 1.45
C THR A 10 2.93 -3.85 1.60
N ARG A 11 3.65 -2.80 2.00
CA ARG A 11 5.06 -2.91 2.37
C ARG A 11 5.21 -3.67 3.69
N SER A 12 6.43 -4.16 3.93
CA SER A 12 6.76 -4.96 5.11
C SER A 12 7.14 -4.13 6.35
N SER A 13 7.17 -2.79 6.27
CA SER A 13 7.47 -1.93 7.41
C SER A 13 6.31 -1.94 8.42
N ALA A 14 6.62 -1.71 9.71
CA ALA A 14 5.62 -1.77 10.77
C ALA A 14 4.43 -0.81 10.53
N LEU A 15 4.71 0.42 10.09
CA LEU A 15 3.66 1.39 9.78
C LEU A 15 2.80 0.97 8.57
N ALA A 16 3.41 0.44 7.51
CA ALA A 16 2.66 0.00 6.33
C ALA A 16 1.75 -1.21 6.63
N LEU A 17 2.23 -2.13 7.47
CA LEU A 17 1.43 -3.24 7.96
C LEU A 17 0.25 -2.75 8.80
N TRP A 18 0.49 -1.80 9.72
CA TRP A 18 -0.57 -1.21 10.51
C TRP A 18 -1.64 -0.53 9.64
N GLN A 19 -1.22 0.26 8.64
CA GLN A 19 -2.13 0.90 7.69
C GLN A 19 -2.96 -0.14 6.91
N ALA A 20 -2.34 -1.23 6.47
CA ALA A 20 -3.04 -2.28 5.74
C ALA A 20 -4.02 -3.07 6.64
N GLU A 21 -3.66 -3.35 7.90
CA GLU A 21 -4.56 -3.97 8.88
C GLU A 21 -5.74 -3.04 9.22
N PHE A 22 -5.52 -1.74 9.33
CA PHE A 22 -6.58 -0.75 9.51
C PHE A 22 -7.60 -0.80 8.37
N ILE A 23 -7.13 -0.75 7.11
CA ILE A 23 -8.01 -0.84 5.93
C ILE A 23 -8.72 -2.18 5.84
N LYS A 24 -8.02 -3.28 6.14
CA LYS A 24 -8.62 -4.61 6.24
C LYS A 24 -9.80 -4.61 7.22
N ALA A 25 -9.58 -4.13 8.45
CA ALA A 25 -10.61 -4.12 9.48
C ALA A 25 -11.83 -3.31 9.04
N GLU A 26 -11.61 -2.17 8.39
CA GLU A 26 -12.71 -1.32 7.91
C GLU A 26 -13.49 -1.98 6.76
N LEU A 27 -12.81 -2.63 5.81
CA LEU A 27 -13.47 -3.35 4.71
C LEU A 27 -14.29 -4.53 5.21
N GLU A 28 -13.74 -5.32 6.15
CA GLU A 28 -14.45 -6.46 6.76
C GLU A 28 -15.62 -5.99 7.64
N ARG A 29 -15.52 -4.81 8.27
CA ARG A 29 -16.60 -4.20 9.06
C ARG A 29 -17.74 -3.68 8.19
N LEU A 30 -17.42 -3.11 7.03
CA LEU A 30 -18.41 -2.54 6.10
C LEU A 30 -19.12 -3.59 5.25
N ASN A 31 -18.54 -4.78 5.08
CA ASN A 31 -19.09 -5.82 4.23
C ASN A 31 -18.77 -7.24 4.74
N ASP A 32 -19.79 -7.92 5.27
CA ASP A 32 -19.68 -9.27 5.83
C ASP A 32 -19.25 -10.34 4.80
N ASP A 33 -19.49 -10.09 3.51
CA ASP A 33 -19.18 -11.02 2.42
C ASP A 33 -17.75 -10.87 1.90
N ILE A 34 -16.95 -9.93 2.44
CA ILE A 34 -15.55 -9.75 2.10
C ILE A 34 -14.66 -10.39 3.16
N SER A 35 -13.58 -11.04 2.71
CA SER A 35 -12.45 -11.43 3.56
C SER A 35 -11.19 -10.81 2.97
N VAL A 36 -10.30 -10.29 3.81
CA VAL A 36 -9.10 -9.61 3.32
C VAL A 36 -7.83 -10.41 3.63
N GLU A 37 -6.99 -10.56 2.62
CA GLU A 37 -5.65 -11.15 2.73
C GLU A 37 -4.57 -10.08 2.49
N LEU A 38 -3.56 -10.03 3.36
CA LEU A 38 -2.45 -9.09 3.21
C LEU A 38 -1.27 -9.73 2.47
N VAL A 39 -0.99 -9.21 1.27
CA VAL A 39 0.14 -9.59 0.44
C VAL A 39 1.33 -8.68 0.78
N LYS A 40 2.22 -9.19 1.64
CA LYS A 40 3.42 -8.46 2.07
C LYS A 40 4.47 -8.46 0.97
N ILE A 41 4.84 -7.27 0.52
CA ILE A 41 5.84 -7.07 -0.54
C ILE A 41 7.10 -6.46 0.08
N LYS A 42 8.25 -7.03 -0.30
CA LYS A 42 9.57 -6.46 0.00
C LYS A 42 9.97 -5.58 -1.17
N THR A 43 10.05 -4.28 -0.94
CA THR A 43 10.48 -3.31 -1.95
C THR A 43 12.00 -3.18 -1.97
N GLN A 44 12.58 -2.69 -3.07
CA GLN A 44 13.99 -2.33 -3.10
C GLN A 44 14.31 -1.25 -2.06
N GLY A 45 13.38 -0.33 -1.80
CA GLY A 45 13.53 0.66 -0.74
C GLY A 45 13.63 0.08 0.68
N ASP A 46 13.09 -1.12 0.94
CA ASP A 46 13.29 -1.82 2.21
C ASP A 46 14.69 -2.44 2.34
N LYS A 47 15.38 -2.67 1.21
CA LYS A 47 16.75 -3.23 1.18
C LYS A 47 17.82 -2.15 1.30
N ILE A 48 17.47 -0.88 1.06
CA ILE A 48 18.40 0.25 1.05
C ILE A 48 18.03 1.19 2.21
N LEU A 49 18.26 0.74 3.45
CA LEU A 49 18.09 1.57 4.65
C LEU A 49 19.32 2.48 4.93
N ASP A 50 20.48 2.14 4.36
CA ASP A 50 21.77 2.78 4.67
C ASP A 50 22.22 3.88 3.70
N VAL A 51 21.41 4.21 2.68
CA VAL A 51 21.74 5.28 1.72
C VAL A 51 20.68 6.37 1.82
N PRO A 52 21.08 7.65 1.99
CA PRO A 52 20.12 8.76 2.03
C PRO A 52 19.23 8.73 0.79
N LEU A 53 17.91 8.82 0.98
CA LEU A 53 16.90 8.88 -0.09
C LEU A 53 17.25 9.89 -1.20
N ALA A 54 17.87 11.01 -0.83
CA ALA A 54 18.34 12.04 -1.75
C ALA A 54 19.41 11.55 -2.76
N LYS A 55 20.19 10.52 -2.42
CA LYS A 55 21.22 9.92 -3.29
C LYS A 55 20.69 8.80 -4.18
N ILE A 56 19.57 8.17 -3.82
CA ILE A 56 19.04 7.00 -4.53
C ILE A 56 18.26 7.42 -5.79
N GLY A 57 17.76 8.65 -5.86
CA GLY A 57 17.19 9.21 -7.09
C GLY A 57 16.15 8.30 -7.74
N GLY A 58 14.95 8.19 -7.17
CA GLY A 58 13.92 7.35 -7.74
C GLY A 58 12.53 7.71 -7.26
N LYS A 59 11.82 8.53 -8.02
CA LYS A 59 10.35 8.64 -7.90
C LYS A 59 9.79 7.22 -8.13
N GLY A 60 9.17 6.62 -7.10
CA GLY A 60 8.54 5.29 -7.20
C GLY A 60 9.30 4.11 -6.54
N LEU A 61 10.40 4.35 -5.83
CA LEU A 61 11.21 3.28 -5.20
C LEU A 61 10.45 2.36 -4.21
N PHE A 62 9.30 2.81 -3.72
CA PHE A 62 8.47 2.11 -2.74
C PHE A 62 7.13 1.61 -3.29
N VAL A 63 6.85 1.92 -4.56
CA VAL A 63 5.51 1.73 -5.15
C VAL A 63 5.55 0.77 -6.32
N LYS A 64 6.67 0.70 -7.05
CA LYS A 64 6.83 -0.15 -8.23
C LYS A 64 6.47 -1.61 -7.99
N GLU A 65 6.99 -2.24 -6.93
CA GLU A 65 6.72 -3.66 -6.68
C GLU A 65 5.26 -3.92 -6.26
N LEU A 66 4.58 -2.90 -5.71
CA LEU A 66 3.15 -2.97 -5.37
C LEU A 66 2.29 -2.82 -6.63
N GLU A 67 2.66 -1.90 -7.53
CA GLU A 67 2.05 -1.75 -8.86
C GLU A 67 2.17 -3.03 -9.68
N GLU A 68 3.35 -3.63 -9.73
CA GLU A 68 3.59 -4.92 -10.41
C GLU A 68 2.71 -6.03 -9.82
N ALA A 69 2.54 -6.08 -8.49
CA ALA A 69 1.66 -7.07 -7.87
C ALA A 69 0.19 -6.92 -8.25
N MET A 70 -0.27 -5.68 -8.44
CA MET A 70 -1.63 -5.43 -8.91
C MET A 70 -1.79 -5.77 -10.39
N LEU A 71 -0.83 -5.38 -11.24
CA LEU A 71 -0.85 -5.64 -12.68
C LEU A 71 -0.76 -7.14 -13.01
N ASP A 72 0.01 -7.90 -12.24
CA ASP A 72 0.14 -9.36 -12.40
C ASP A 72 -1.01 -10.14 -11.75
N GLY A 73 -1.99 -9.46 -11.14
CA GLY A 73 -3.13 -10.07 -10.46
C GLY A 73 -2.79 -10.82 -9.17
N ARG A 74 -1.62 -10.55 -8.56
CA ARG A 74 -1.22 -11.07 -7.23
C ARG A 74 -1.93 -10.32 -6.10
N ALA A 75 -2.26 -9.05 -6.31
CA ALA A 75 -3.03 -8.22 -5.40
C ALA A 75 -4.18 -7.52 -6.16
N ASP A 76 -5.22 -7.12 -5.43
CA ASP A 76 -6.39 -6.44 -5.99
C ASP A 76 -6.36 -4.93 -5.72
N LEU A 77 -5.69 -4.50 -4.63
CA LEU A 77 -5.42 -3.09 -4.32
C LEU A 77 -4.12 -2.94 -3.53
N ALA A 78 -3.61 -1.71 -3.42
CA ALA A 78 -2.46 -1.37 -2.59
C ALA A 78 -2.80 -0.28 -1.56
N VAL A 79 -2.23 -0.37 -0.36
CA VAL A 79 -2.37 0.64 0.70
C VAL A 79 -1.04 1.37 0.90
N HIS A 80 -1.10 2.70 0.91
CA HIS A 80 0.07 3.57 1.04
C HIS A 80 -0.19 4.76 1.94
N SER A 81 0.88 5.29 2.53
CA SER A 81 0.88 6.66 3.02
C SER A 81 0.78 7.62 1.83
N MET A 82 -0.16 8.55 1.85
CA MET A 82 -0.44 9.44 0.71
C MET A 82 0.80 10.24 0.26
N LYS A 83 1.70 10.59 1.17
CA LYS A 83 2.97 11.29 0.87
C LYS A 83 3.92 10.51 -0.04
N ASP A 84 3.76 9.18 -0.12
CA ASP A 84 4.62 8.28 -0.89
C ASP A 84 4.00 7.90 -2.25
N VAL A 85 2.78 8.36 -2.55
CA VAL A 85 2.08 8.06 -3.81
C VAL A 85 2.64 8.93 -4.95
N PRO A 86 3.01 8.36 -6.11
CA PRO A 86 3.54 9.12 -7.22
C PRO A 86 2.45 9.98 -7.89
N MET A 87 2.88 11.07 -8.53
CA MET A 87 1.95 11.93 -9.30
C MET A 87 1.43 11.27 -10.59
N HIS A 88 2.12 10.26 -11.10
CA HIS A 88 1.75 9.54 -12.33
C HIS A 88 1.60 8.06 -12.00
N PHE A 89 0.58 7.45 -12.57
CA PHE A 89 0.31 6.02 -12.43
C PHE A 89 0.59 5.30 -13.76
N PRO A 90 1.04 4.04 -13.72
CA PRO A 90 1.00 3.17 -14.87
C PRO A 90 -0.41 3.05 -15.44
N GLU A 91 -0.53 2.77 -16.74
CA GLU A 91 -1.82 2.51 -17.37
C GLU A 91 -2.53 1.35 -16.67
N GLY A 92 -3.84 1.52 -16.40
CA GLY A 92 -4.66 0.53 -15.67
C GLY A 92 -4.62 0.66 -14.15
N LEU A 93 -3.76 1.52 -13.58
CA LEU A 93 -3.72 1.81 -12.16
C LEU A 93 -4.12 3.26 -11.86
N GLY A 94 -4.54 3.51 -10.62
CA GLY A 94 -4.88 4.85 -10.17
C GLY A 94 -5.22 4.90 -8.68
N LEU A 95 -5.30 6.11 -8.16
CA LEU A 95 -5.78 6.36 -6.80
C LEU A 95 -7.31 6.35 -6.78
N VAL A 96 -7.90 5.35 -6.12
CA VAL A 96 -9.35 5.13 -6.08
C VAL A 96 -10.02 5.58 -4.78
N ALA A 97 -9.25 5.77 -3.70
CA ALA A 97 -9.76 6.17 -2.40
C ALA A 97 -8.71 6.94 -1.60
N ILE A 98 -9.17 7.89 -0.80
CA ILE A 98 -8.39 8.59 0.22
C ILE A 98 -9.17 8.46 1.52
N CYS A 99 -8.54 7.94 2.57
CA CYS A 99 -9.15 7.77 3.88
C CYS A 99 -9.20 9.08 4.66
N GLU A 100 -9.96 9.09 5.75
CA GLU A 100 -9.92 10.21 6.69
C GLU A 100 -8.49 10.48 7.16
N ARG A 101 -8.12 11.76 7.21
CA ARG A 101 -6.74 12.17 7.46
C ARG A 101 -6.50 12.25 8.96
N GLU A 102 -5.51 11.51 9.44
CA GLU A 102 -4.96 11.67 10.80
C GLU A 102 -4.23 13.00 10.99
N ASP A 103 -3.83 13.33 12.22
CA ASP A 103 -3.10 14.56 12.55
C ASP A 103 -1.93 14.80 11.58
N PRO A 104 -1.92 15.93 10.83
CA PRO A 104 -0.92 16.19 9.81
C PRO A 104 0.37 16.85 10.36
N THR A 105 0.45 17.13 11.66
CA THR A 105 1.57 17.87 12.24
C THR A 105 2.81 17.01 12.44
N ASP A 106 3.99 17.64 12.33
CA ASP A 106 5.24 16.97 12.67
C ASP A 106 5.38 16.85 14.20
N ALA A 107 5.81 15.68 14.67
CA ALA A 107 6.17 15.50 16.07
C ALA A 107 7.58 16.06 16.33
N SER A 108 7.68 16.96 17.32
CA SER A 108 8.93 17.56 17.80
C SER A 108 9.73 16.66 18.72
#